data_AF-A0A428EC97-F1
#
_entry.id   AF-A0A428EC97-F1
#
_cell.length_a   1.000
_cell.length_b   1.000
_cell.length_c   1.000
_cell.angle_alpha   90.00
_cell.angle_beta   90.00
_cell.angle_gamma   90.00
#
_symmetry.space_group_name_H-M   'P 1'
#
loop_
_entity.id
_entity.type
_entity.pdbx_description
1 polymer ?
#
loop_
_entity_poly.entity_id
_entity_poly.type
_entity_poly.pdbx_seq_one_letter_code
_entity_poly.pdbx_strand_id
1 'polypeptide(L)'
;MTKETKNTVLAETIVENLKEFVEALHYASKKAMFYSLLEKNVSEFKTSNVIHNISHDLLDILDGKSAKEVLEEADENEDDSSLVGSIAINVETGKVEGIDDIKDTKVKEQILAAVSKVVEELGGN
;
A
#
# COMPACT_ATOMS: atom_id res chain seq x y z
N MET A 1 -52.75 -11.45 -10.80
CA MET A 1 -51.28 -11.36 -10.88
C MET A 1 -50.90 -9.90 -10.93
N THR A 2 -50.36 -9.36 -9.84
CA THR A 2 -49.72 -8.03 -9.83
C THR A 2 -48.36 -8.19 -10.50
N LYS A 3 -48.18 -7.55 -11.66
CA LYS A 3 -46.85 -7.44 -12.28
C LYS A 3 -46.03 -6.53 -11.37
N GLU A 4 -45.07 -7.08 -10.65
CA GLU A 4 -44.01 -6.26 -10.06
C GLU A 4 -43.24 -5.60 -11.20
N THR A 5 -43.52 -4.32 -11.44
CA THR A 5 -42.62 -3.44 -12.18
C THR A 5 -41.38 -3.23 -11.33
N LYS A 6 -40.33 -4.04 -11.56
CA LYS A 6 -38.99 -3.68 -11.12
C LYS A 6 -38.65 -2.34 -11.76
N ASN A 7 -38.55 -1.28 -10.96
CA ASN A 7 -37.96 -0.03 -11.41
C ASN A 7 -36.51 -0.33 -11.79
N THR A 8 -36.26 -0.52 -13.09
CA THR A 8 -34.93 -0.77 -13.60
C THR A 8 -34.18 0.57 -13.57
N VAL A 9 -33.38 0.78 -12.53
CA VAL A 9 -32.44 1.89 -12.48
C VAL A 9 -31.35 1.60 -13.52
N LEU A 10 -30.99 2.61 -14.31
CA LEU A 10 -29.94 2.50 -15.32
C LEU A 10 -28.59 2.20 -14.63
N ALA A 11 -27.75 1.40 -15.28
CA ALA A 11 -26.45 1.03 -14.74
C ALA A 11 -25.58 2.27 -14.48
N GLU A 12 -25.64 3.26 -15.38
CA GLU A 12 -24.94 4.53 -15.24
C GLU A 12 -25.41 5.29 -13.99
N THR A 13 -26.71 5.31 -13.71
CA THR A 13 -27.26 5.93 -12.50
C THR A 13 -26.82 5.21 -11.23
N ILE A 14 -26.68 3.88 -11.28
CA ILE A 14 -26.14 3.11 -10.14
C ILE A 14 -24.67 3.48 -9.91
N VAL A 15 -23.87 3.58 -10.98
CA VAL A 15 -22.46 3.96 -10.88
C VAL A 15 -22.29 5.37 -10.34
N GLU A 16 -23.07 6.35 -10.82
CA GLU A 16 -23.04 7.73 -10.32
C GLU A 16 -23.37 7.78 -8.81
N ASN A 17 -24.45 7.12 -8.40
CA ASN A 17 -24.86 7.06 -6.99
C ASN A 17 -23.79 6.40 -6.11
N LEU A 18 -23.10 5.37 -6.63
CA LEU A 18 -21.99 4.72 -5.91
C LEU A 18 -20.79 5.66 -5.80
N LYS A 19 -20.45 6.43 -6.85
CA LYS A 19 -19.39 7.44 -6.79
C LYS A 19 -19.67 8.49 -5.71
N GLU A 20 -20.87 9.08 -5.72
CA GLU A 20 -21.29 10.04 -4.70
C GLU A 20 -21.22 9.45 -3.28
N PHE A 21 -21.69 8.21 -3.11
CA PHE A 21 -21.65 7.52 -1.82
C PHE A 21 -20.20 7.30 -1.33
N VAL A 22 -19.31 6.84 -2.21
CA VAL A 22 -17.93 6.53 -1.87
C VAL A 22 -17.14 7.81 -1.54
N GLU A 23 -17.35 8.90 -2.26
CA GLU A 23 -16.77 10.21 -1.92
C GLU A 23 -17.23 10.71 -0.54
N ALA A 24 -18.53 10.56 -0.23
CA ALA A 24 -19.07 10.90 1.07
C ALA A 24 -18.46 10.02 2.19
N LEU A 25 -18.29 8.71 1.93
CA LEU A 25 -17.66 7.76 2.84
C LEU A 25 -16.18 8.12 3.10
N HIS A 26 -15.44 8.46 2.05
CA HIS A 26 -14.05 8.90 2.13
C HIS A 26 -13.91 10.17 3.00
N TYR A 27 -14.77 11.17 2.76
CA TYR A 27 -14.76 12.40 3.53
C TYR A 27 -15.14 12.17 5.00
N ALA A 28 -16.19 11.40 5.26
CA ALA A 28 -16.67 11.12 6.62
C ALA A 28 -15.62 10.36 7.45
N SER A 29 -15.01 9.32 6.87
CA SER A 29 -13.97 8.53 7.53
C SER A 29 -12.71 9.35 7.83
N LYS A 30 -12.24 10.17 6.88
CA LYS A 30 -11.11 11.10 7.09
C LYS A 30 -11.39 12.08 8.23
N LYS A 31 -12.62 12.62 8.29
CA LYS A 31 -13.04 13.52 9.36
C LYS A 31 -13.09 12.82 10.72
N ALA A 32 -13.60 11.59 10.76
CA ALA A 32 -13.63 10.76 11.97
C ALA A 32 -12.22 10.44 12.48
N MET A 33 -11.30 10.03 11.60
CA MET A 33 -9.88 9.84 11.94
C MET A 33 -9.28 11.10 12.61
N PHE A 34 -9.54 12.27 12.04
CA PHE A 34 -9.06 13.54 12.61
C PHE A 34 -9.62 13.78 14.02
N TYR A 35 -10.92 13.57 14.26
CA TYR A 35 -11.50 13.71 15.59
C TYR A 35 -10.95 12.68 16.58
N SER A 36 -10.82 11.41 16.17
CA SER A 36 -10.25 10.37 17.01
C SER A 36 -8.81 10.68 17.44
N LEU A 37 -8.01 11.32 16.58
CA LEU A 37 -6.67 11.80 16.96
C LEU A 37 -6.74 12.89 18.03
N LEU A 38 -7.65 13.87 17.89
CA LEU A 38 -7.85 14.92 18.89
C LEU A 38 -8.29 14.35 20.24
N GLU A 39 -9.14 13.32 20.22
CA GLU A 39 -9.64 12.62 21.40
C GLU A 39 -8.67 11.56 21.94
N LYS A 40 -7.55 11.31 21.24
CA LYS A 40 -6.59 10.23 21.52
C LYS A 40 -7.25 8.84 21.58
N ASN A 41 -8.33 8.66 20.82
CA ASN A 41 -9.07 7.41 20.73
C ASN A 41 -8.52 6.52 19.61
N VAL A 42 -7.54 5.68 19.97
CA VAL A 42 -6.86 4.78 19.01
C VAL A 42 -7.83 3.78 18.36
N SER A 43 -8.82 3.29 19.09
CA SER A 43 -9.77 2.30 18.58
C SER A 43 -10.66 2.88 17.46
N GLU A 44 -11.16 4.09 17.69
CA GLU A 44 -11.98 4.80 16.72
C GLU A 44 -11.18 5.28 15.50
N PHE A 45 -9.93 5.67 15.71
CA PHE A 45 -9.00 5.96 14.62
C PHE A 45 -8.81 4.74 13.72
N LYS A 46 -8.53 3.56 14.29
CA LYS A 46 -8.37 2.32 13.51
C LYS A 46 -9.62 1.98 12.72
N THR A 47 -10.79 2.05 13.36
CA THR A 47 -12.08 1.81 12.69
C THR A 47 -12.29 2.77 11.52
N SER A 48 -12.01 4.06 11.73
CA SER A 48 -12.17 5.08 10.70
C SER A 48 -11.15 4.91 9.56
N ASN A 49 -9.93 4.48 9.87
CA ASN A 49 -8.89 4.18 8.88
C ASN A 49 -9.27 2.99 7.99
N VAL A 50 -9.88 1.93 8.55
CA VAL A 50 -10.39 0.81 7.76
C VAL A 50 -11.45 1.28 6.77
N ILE A 51 -12.40 2.12 7.22
CA ILE A 51 -13.45 2.68 6.34
C ILE A 51 -12.84 3.59 5.27
N HIS A 52 -11.81 4.36 5.62
CA HIS A 52 -11.08 5.20 4.67
C HIS A 52 -10.42 4.38 3.56
N ASN A 53 -9.76 3.28 3.92
CA ASN A 53 -9.14 2.39 2.94
C ASN A 53 -10.19 1.72 2.04
N ILE A 54 -11.29 1.22 2.62
CA ILE A 54 -12.42 0.67 1.84
C ILE A 54 -12.97 1.70 0.85
N SER A 55 -12.97 3.00 1.18
CA SER A 55 -13.42 4.02 0.24
C SER A 55 -12.49 4.16 -0.98
N HIS A 56 -11.17 4.01 -0.82
CA HIS A 56 -10.23 4.00 -1.95
C HIS A 56 -10.42 2.75 -2.82
N ASP A 57 -10.54 1.59 -2.18
CA ASP A 57 -10.80 0.31 -2.86
C ASP A 57 -12.06 0.37 -3.73
N LEU A 58 -13.12 1.02 -3.22
CA LEU A 58 -14.36 1.21 -3.97
C LEU A 58 -14.23 2.22 -5.11
N LEU A 59 -13.43 3.29 -4.94
CA LEU A 59 -13.14 4.23 -6.04
C LEU A 59 -12.39 3.53 -7.17
N ASP A 60 -11.37 2.74 -6.83
CA ASP A 60 -10.59 1.97 -7.78
C ASP A 60 -11.45 1.00 -8.59
N ILE A 61 -12.41 0.34 -7.94
CA ILE A 61 -13.40 -0.52 -8.61
C ILE A 61 -14.30 0.30 -9.55
N LEU A 62 -14.76 1.48 -9.11
CA LEU A 62 -15.61 2.36 -9.92
C LEU A 62 -14.86 2.98 -11.11
N ASP A 63 -13.53 3.07 -11.02
CA ASP A 63 -12.64 3.50 -12.10
C ASP A 63 -12.18 2.35 -13.01
N GLY A 64 -12.60 1.12 -12.71
CA GLY A 64 -12.51 -0.03 -13.61
C GLY A 64 -11.56 -1.14 -13.16
N LYS A 65 -10.93 -1.04 -11.98
CA LYS A 65 -10.22 -2.18 -11.39
C LYS A 65 -11.22 -3.27 -11.01
N SER A 66 -10.81 -4.52 -11.11
CA SER A 66 -11.54 -5.64 -10.55
C SER A 66 -11.36 -5.71 -9.03
N ALA A 67 -12.32 -6.31 -8.34
CA ALA A 67 -12.18 -6.57 -6.89
C ALA A 67 -10.96 -7.44 -6.58
N LYS A 68 -10.52 -8.29 -7.52
CA LYS A 68 -9.32 -9.11 -7.36
C LYS A 68 -8.06 -8.25 -7.33
N GLU A 69 -7.90 -7.33 -8.29
CA GLU A 69 -6.75 -6.42 -8.36
C GLU A 69 -6.64 -5.57 -7.08
N VAL A 70 -7.75 -5.03 -6.59
CA VAL A 70 -7.77 -4.21 -5.37
C VAL A 70 -7.40 -5.03 -4.11
N LEU A 71 -7.86 -6.27 -4.02
CA LEU A 71 -7.54 -7.14 -2.88
C LEU A 71 -6.11 -7.71 -2.93
N GLU A 72 -5.55 -7.92 -4.12
CA GLU A 72 -4.15 -8.36 -4.30
C GLU A 72 -3.17 -7.21 -4.03
N GLU A 73 -3.50 -5.96 -4.40
CA GLU A 73 -2.72 -4.78 -4.02
C GLU A 73 -2.63 -4.60 -2.48
N ALA A 74 -3.64 -5.04 -1.73
CA ALA A 74 -3.58 -5.03 -0.27
C ALA A 74 -2.57 -6.06 0.29
N ASP A 75 -2.33 -7.16 -0.43
CA ASP A 75 -1.39 -8.24 -0.07
C ASP A 75 0.05 -7.87 -0.46
N GLU A 76 0.25 -7.17 -1.58
CA GLU A 76 1.57 -6.64 -1.98
C GLU A 76 2.07 -5.48 -1.10
N ASN A 77 1.16 -4.84 -0.34
CA ASN A 77 1.50 -3.81 0.65
C ASN A 77 1.63 -4.36 2.09
N GLU A 78 1.56 -5.68 2.30
CA GLU A 78 2.09 -6.35 3.49
C GLU A 78 3.60 -6.65 3.39
N ASP A 79 4.30 -6.08 2.40
CA ASP A 79 5.75 -5.86 2.53
C ASP A 79 5.96 -4.79 3.61
N ASP A 80 6.14 -5.30 4.83
CA ASP A 80 6.73 -4.64 6.00
C ASP A 80 7.63 -3.46 5.59
N SER A 81 7.04 -2.26 5.56
CA SER A 81 7.66 -0.98 5.16
C SER A 81 8.84 -0.54 6.05
N SER A 82 9.46 -1.48 6.77
CA SER A 82 10.73 -1.34 7.46
C SER A 82 11.95 -1.46 6.53
N LEU A 83 11.77 -1.92 5.27
CA LEU A 83 12.85 -1.99 4.28
C LEU A 83 13.15 -0.61 3.67
N VAL A 84 14.03 0.14 4.34
CA VAL A 84 14.48 1.49 3.94
C VAL A 84 15.52 1.51 2.82
N GLY A 85 15.69 0.40 2.10
CA GLY A 85 16.65 0.21 1.02
C GLY A 85 17.17 -1.23 0.94
N SER A 86 17.50 -1.67 -0.28
CA SER A 86 18.07 -2.99 -0.54
C SER A 86 19.49 -2.88 -1.11
N ILE A 87 20.36 -3.77 -0.67
CA ILE A 87 21.69 -3.97 -1.25
C ILE A 87 21.70 -5.37 -1.85
N ALA A 88 21.99 -5.47 -3.15
CA ALA A 88 22.12 -6.75 -3.83
C ALA A 88 23.60 -7.14 -3.93
N ILE A 89 23.91 -8.40 -3.61
CA ILE A 89 25.28 -8.93 -3.58
C ILE A 89 25.33 -10.15 -4.48
N ASN A 90 26.22 -10.14 -5.47
CA ASN A 90 26.59 -11.35 -6.18
C ASN A 90 27.69 -12.06 -5.37
N VAL A 91 27.32 -13.16 -4.71
CA VAL A 91 28.23 -13.91 -3.83
C VAL A 91 29.34 -14.64 -4.57
N GLU A 92 29.24 -14.84 -5.89
CA GLU A 92 30.29 -15.51 -6.67
C GLU A 92 31.40 -14.52 -7.09
N THR A 93 31.02 -13.28 -7.38
CA THR A 93 31.90 -12.24 -7.97
C THR A 93 32.20 -11.06 -7.06
N GLY A 94 31.56 -11.00 -5.89
CA GLY A 94 31.65 -9.88 -4.97
C GLY A 94 30.99 -8.59 -5.45
N LYS A 95 30.26 -8.58 -6.56
CA LYS A 95 29.59 -7.38 -7.08
C LYS A 95 28.50 -6.90 -6.13
N VAL A 96 28.49 -5.61 -5.81
CA VAL A 96 27.49 -4.97 -4.94
C VAL A 96 26.72 -3.91 -5.71
N GLU A 97 25.40 -3.95 -5.63
CA GLU A 97 24.48 -2.95 -6.20
C GLU A 97 23.60 -2.34 -5.10
N GLY A 98 23.14 -1.10 -5.29
CA GLY A 98 22.27 -0.40 -4.32
C GLY A 98 23.00 0.49 -3.31
N ILE A 99 24.31 0.72 -3.49
CA ILE A 99 25.13 1.59 -2.62
C ILE A 99 25.59 2.89 -3.31
N ASP A 100 25.12 3.15 -4.53
CA ASP A 100 25.62 4.26 -5.36
C ASP A 100 25.24 5.62 -4.80
N ASP A 101 24.04 5.75 -4.25
CA ASP A 101 23.51 6.99 -3.69
C ASP A 101 23.99 7.28 -2.25
N ILE A 102 24.80 6.39 -1.65
CA ILE A 102 25.39 6.61 -0.33
C ILE A 102 26.46 7.71 -0.43
N LYS A 103 26.12 8.90 0.06
CA LYS A 103 26.99 10.10 0.03
C LYS A 103 28.18 10.02 1.00
N ASP A 104 28.03 9.28 2.10
CA ASP A 104 29.12 9.09 3.07
C ASP A 104 30.05 7.98 2.55
N THR A 105 31.23 8.40 2.09
CA THR A 105 32.23 7.49 1.53
C THR A 105 32.76 6.48 2.54
N LYS A 106 32.85 6.85 3.82
CA LYS A 106 33.33 5.96 4.87
C LYS A 106 32.32 4.84 5.15
N VAL A 107 31.03 5.19 5.16
CA VAL A 107 29.95 4.19 5.29
C VAL A 107 29.95 3.25 4.08
N LYS A 108 30.11 3.78 2.86
CA LYS A 108 30.18 2.98 1.63
C LYS A 108 31.35 1.98 1.67
N GLU A 109 32.53 2.41 2.12
CA GLU A 109 33.71 1.54 2.29
C GLU A 109 33.49 0.47 3.36
N GLN A 110 32.86 0.81 4.49
CA GLN A 110 32.57 -0.15 5.56
C GLN A 110 31.58 -1.23 5.12
N ILE A 111 30.55 -0.85 4.35
CA ILE A 111 29.60 -1.79 3.76
C ILE A 111 30.32 -2.72 2.79
N LEU A 112 31.15 -2.19 1.88
CA LEU A 112 31.92 -3.00 0.94
C LEU A 112 32.86 -3.98 1.64
N ALA A 113 33.52 -3.56 2.73
CA ALA A 113 34.38 -4.43 3.52
C ALA A 113 33.59 -5.56 4.21
N ALA A 114 32.41 -5.24 4.76
CA ALA A 114 31.53 -6.24 5.36
C ALA A 114 31.03 -7.24 4.31
N VAL A 115 30.62 -6.77 3.13
CA VAL A 115 30.19 -7.62 2.02
C VAL A 115 31.33 -8.52 1.53
N SER A 116 32.53 -7.97 1.36
CA SER A 116 33.71 -8.73 0.92
C SER A 116 34.00 -9.90 1.87
N LYS A 117 33.86 -9.68 3.18
CA LYS A 117 34.03 -10.73 4.19
C LYS A 117 32.96 -11.84 4.06
N VAL A 118 31.71 -11.47 3.81
CA VAL A 118 30.62 -12.44 3.60
C VAL A 118 30.85 -13.25 2.31
N VAL A 119 31.28 -12.60 1.23
CA VAL A 119 31.60 -13.25 -0.04
C VAL A 119 32.74 -14.27 0.14
N GLU A 120 33.80 -13.89 0.87
CA GLU A 120 34.91 -14.78 1.21
C GLU A 120 34.46 -15.99 2.06
N GLU A 121 33.64 -15.76 3.09
CA GLU A 121 33.10 -16.84 3.94
C GLU A 121 32.21 -17.82 3.16
N LEU A 122 31.54 -17.35 2.10
CA LEU A 122 30.70 -18.16 1.23
C LEU A 122 31.45 -18.80 0.05
N GLY A 123 32.78 -18.60 -0.05
CA GLY A 123 33.63 -19.20 -1.09
C GLY A 123 33.57 -18.50 -2.45
N GLY A 124 33.09 -17.26 -2.50
CA GLY A 124 33.21 -16.37 -3.64
C GLY A 124 34.64 -15.85 -3.82
N ASN A 125 34.98 -15.39 -5.03
CA ASN A 125 36.31 -14.88 -5.38
C ASN A 125 36.27 -13.42 -5.83
#